data_AF-A0A496WQT0-F1
#
_entry.id   AF-A0A496WQT0-F1
#
_cell.length_a   1.000
_cell.length_b   1.000
_cell.length_c   1.000
_cell.angle_alpha   90.00
_cell.angle_beta   90.00
_cell.angle_gamma   90.00
#
_symmetry.space_group_name_H-M   'P 1'
#
loop_
_entity.id
_entity.type
_entity.pdbx_description
1 polymer ?
#
loop_
_entity_poly.entity_id
_entity_poly.type
_entity_poly.pdbx_seq_one_letter_code
_entity_poly.pdbx_strand_id
1 'polypeptide(L)' 'MPHFLVDCSESIFELHSEEKIIEQVHLAAKSTELFNENDIKVKVNSFKKYSTGNKIEDFIHVFAH' A
#
# COMPACT_ATOMS: atom_id res chain seq x y z
N MET A 1 -4.61 8.86 14.28
CA MET A 1 -3.65 9.27 13.23
C MET A 1 -3.02 8.02 12.65
N PRO A 2 -3.72 7.30 11.75
CA PRO A 2 -3.21 6.04 11.21
C PRO A 2 -2.11 6.29 10.18
N HIS A 3 -1.08 5.46 10.23
CA HIS A 3 -0.01 5.44 9.25
C HIS A 3 -0.02 4.12 8.48
N PHE A 4 -0.38 4.17 7.21
CA PHE A 4 -0.35 3.00 6.31
C PHE A 4 0.95 2.96 5.52
N LEU A 5 1.68 1.86 5.67
CA LEU A 5 2.86 1.51 4.87
C LEU A 5 2.48 0.37 3.94
N VAL A 6 2.65 0.59 2.64
CA VAL A 6 2.41 -0.39 1.60
C VAL A 6 3.74 -0.81 1.01
N ASP A 7 4.11 -2.08 1.17
CA ASP A 7 5.29 -2.66 0.56
C ASP A 7 4.83 -3.57 -0.59
N CYS A 8 5.41 -3.42 -1.78
CA CYS A 8 4.99 -4.20 -2.95
C CYS A 8 6.11 -4.52 -3.94
N SER A 9 5.88 -5.49 -4.81
CA SER A 9 6.73 -5.73 -5.98
C SER A 9 6.65 -4.54 -6.96
N GLU A 10 7.78 -4.10 -7.52
CA GLU A 10 7.78 -2.97 -8.48
C GLU A 10 6.93 -3.24 -9.74
N SER A 11 6.84 -4.51 -10.17
CA SER A 11 5.97 -4.99 -11.25
C SER A 11 4.48 -4.69 -11.05
N ILE A 12 4.03 -4.49 -9.80
CA ILE A 12 2.65 -4.06 -9.52
C ILE A 12 2.32 -2.73 -10.21
N PHE A 13 3.32 -1.86 -10.42
CA PHE A 13 3.12 -0.58 -11.09
C PHE A 13 2.74 -0.69 -12.57
N GLU A 14 2.90 -1.86 -13.19
CA GLU A 14 2.39 -2.13 -14.53
C GLU A 14 0.85 -2.32 -14.55
N LEU A 15 0.27 -2.73 -13.42
CA LEU A 15 -1.17 -2.98 -13.28
C LEU A 15 -1.90 -1.80 -12.61
N HIS A 16 -1.26 -1.20 -11.60
CA HIS A 16 -1.81 -0.10 -10.81
C HIS A 16 -0.72 0.92 -10.52
N SER A 17 -0.92 2.18 -10.91
CA SER A 17 0.05 3.23 -10.58
C SER A 17 0.21 3.40 -9.07
N GLU A 18 1.37 3.91 -8.65
CA GLU A 18 1.66 4.20 -7.25
C GLU A 18 0.59 5.11 -6.62
N GLU A 19 0.16 6.14 -7.36
CA GLU A 19 -0.89 7.07 -6.93
C GLU A 19 -2.22 6.34 -6.73
N LYS A 20 -2.54 5.37 -7.58
CA LYS A 20 -3.79 4.62 -7.47
C LYS A 20 -3.79 3.76 -6.21
N ILE A 21 -2.68 3.11 -5.88
CA ILE A 21 -2.54 2.32 -4.65
C ILE A 21 -2.70 3.21 -3.42
N ILE A 22 -2.03 4.38 -3.40
CA ILE A 22 -2.14 5.37 -2.32
C ILE A 22 -3.61 5.82 -2.14
N GLU A 23 -4.27 6.19 -3.24
CA GLU A 23 -5.65 6.64 -3.23
C GLU A 23 -6.60 5.57 -2.69
N GLN A 24 -6.46 4.31 -3.14
CA GLN A 24 -7.36 3.24 -2.71
C GLN A 24 -7.23 2.92 -1.21
N VAL A 25 -6.02 2.90 -0.66
CA VAL A 25 -5.82 2.70 0.79
C VAL A 25 -6.38 3.88 1.58
N HIS A 26 -6.17 5.11 1.12
CA HIS A 26 -6.73 6.30 1.77
C HIS A 26 -8.27 6.26 1.78
N LEU A 27 -8.90 5.98 0.63
CA LEU A 27 -10.36 5.89 0.52
C LEU A 27 -10.94 4.76 1.39
N ALA A 28 -10.26 3.61 1.46
CA ALA A 28 -10.67 2.50 2.32
C ALA A 28 -10.58 2.87 3.82
N ALA A 29 -9.53 3.59 4.24
CA ALA A 29 -9.43 4.07 5.61
C ALA A 29 -10.50 5.13 5.92
N LYS A 30 -10.71 6.08 5.00
CA LYS A 30 -11.72 7.14 5.12
C LYS A 30 -13.13 6.58 5.24
N SER A 31 -13.48 5.55 4.47
CA SER A 31 -14.82 4.95 4.47
C SER A 31 -15.20 4.25 5.77
N THR A 32 -14.22 3.97 6.65
CA THR A 32 -14.50 3.45 7.99
C THR A 32 -15.10 4.48 8.93
N GLU A 33 -14.95 5.78 8.62
CA GLU A 33 -15.33 6.90 9.49
C GLU A 33 -14.67 6.88 10.89
N LEU A 34 -13.63 6.05 11.09
CA LEU A 34 -12.89 5.94 12.35
C LEU A 34 -11.81 7.02 12.51
N PHE A 35 -11.47 7.73 11.44
CA PHE A 35 -10.33 8.66 11.38
C PHE A 35 -10.75 9.97 10.73
N ASN A 36 -10.15 11.08 11.17
CA ASN A 36 -10.22 12.32 10.40
C ASN A 36 -9.45 12.15 9.09
N GLU A 37 -10.04 12.60 7.99
CA GLU A 37 -9.45 12.46 6.65
C GLU A 37 -8.03 13.05 6.56
N ASN A 38 -7.83 14.24 7.14
CA ASN A 38 -6.52 14.92 7.14
C ASN A 38 -5.44 14.17 7.95
N ASP A 39 -5.82 13.22 8.80
CA ASP A 39 -4.88 12.44 9.61
C ASP A 39 -4.44 11.13 8.92
N ILE A 40 -5.09 10.72 7.82
CA ILE A 40 -4.80 9.47 7.11
C ILE A 40 -3.55 9.68 6.23
N LYS A 41 -2.46 9.00 6.58
CA LYS A 41 -1.20 9.03 5.82
C LYS A 41 -0.92 7.67 5.22
N VAL A 42 -0.66 7.64 3.91
CA VAL A 42 -0.33 6.43 3.15
C VAL A 42 1.00 6.65 2.43
N LYS A 43 1.87 5.65 2.46
CA LYS A 43 3.15 5.63 1.73
C LYS A 43 3.32 4.27 1.06
N VAL A 44 3.94 4.24 -0.11
CA VAL A 44 4.27 3.01 -0.85
C VAL A 44 5.78 2.89 -0.96
N ASN A 45 6.30 1.68 -0.74
CA ASN A 45 7.67 1.30 -1.08
C ASN A 45 7.61 0.13 -2.06
N SER A 46 8.32 0.25 -3.19
CA SER A 46 8.46 -0.83 -4.15
C SER A 46 9.79 -1.57 -3.99
N PHE A 47 9.78 -2.86 -4.31
CA PHE A 47 10.94 -3.74 -4.23
C PHE A 47 11.21 -4.40 -5.58
N LYS A 48 12.45 -4.23 -6.08
CA LYS A 48 12.97 -4.96 -7.25
C LYS A 48 13.49 -6.37 -6.89
N LYS A 49 13.81 -6.59 -5.63
CA LYS A 49 14.37 -7.84 -5.10
C LYS A 49 13.56 -8.27 -3.89
N TYR A 50 12.94 -9.43 -3.99
CA TYR A 50 12.09 -10.01 -2.95
C TYR A 50 12.01 -11.54 -3.15
N SER A 51 11.41 -12.25 -2.20
CA SER A 51 11.12 -13.69 -2.31
C SER A 51 9.82 -13.98 -1.58
N THR A 52 8.92 -14.69 -2.24
CA THR A 52 7.62 -15.11 -1.73
C THR A 52 7.64 -16.64 -1.65
N GLY A 53 7.92 -17.18 -0.46
CA GLY A 53 7.96 -18.65 -0.26
C GLY A 53 8.98 -19.38 -1.15
N ASN A 54 10.19 -18.81 -1.32
CA ASN A 54 11.25 -19.30 -2.21
C ASN A 54 10.94 -19.18 -3.72
N LYS A 55 9.99 -18.32 -4.11
CA LYS A 55 9.70 -17.96 -5.50
C LYS A 55 9.72 -16.44 -5.69
N ILE A 56 9.75 -16.00 -6.94
CA ILE A 56 9.52 -14.59 -7.29
C ILE A 56 8.06 -14.51 -7.78
N GLU A 57 7.17 -14.17 -6.86
CA GLU A 57 5.75 -13.95 -7.14
C GLU A 57 5.36 -12.58 -6.58
N ASP A 58 4.59 -11.81 -7.36
CA ASP A 58 4.19 -10.46 -7.00
C ASP A 58 3.42 -10.41 -5.68
N PHE A 59 3.70 -9.38 -4.87
CA PHE A 59 3.04 -9.20 -3.58
C PHE A 59 2.66 -7.74 -3.34
N ILE A 60 1.69 -7.57 -2.45
CA ILE A 60 1.37 -6.32 -1.77
C ILE A 60 1.17 -6.66 -0.29
N HIS A 61 1.88 -5.96 0.59
CA HIS A 61 1.74 -6.04 2.03
C HIS A 61 1.35 -4.66 2.57
N VAL A 62 0.33 -4.61 3.43
CA VAL A 62 -0.13 -3.37 4.06
C VAL A 62 -0.03 -3.51 5.56
N PHE A 63 0.66 -2.56 6.19
CA PHE A 63 0.78 -2.45 7.64
C PHE A 63 0.24 -1.10 8.13
N ALA A 64 -0.43 -1.10 9.28
CA ALA A 64 -1.00 0.09 9.90
C ALA A 64 -0.66 0.18 11.40
N HIS A 65 -0.36 1.39 11.89
CA HIS A 65 -0.15 1.72 13.31
C HIS A 65 -0.72 3.10 13.66
#